data_AF-A0A7J2MLL9-F1
#
_entry.id   AF-A0A7J2MLL9-F1
#
_cell.length_a   1.000
_cell.length_b   1.000
_cell.length_c   1.000
_cell.angle_alpha   90.00
_cell.angle_beta   90.00
_cell.angle_gamma   90.00
#
_symmetry.space_group_name_H-M   'P 1'
#
loop_
_entity.id
_entity.type
_entity.pdbx_description
1 polymer ?
#
loop_
_entity_poly.entity_id
_entity_poly.type
_entity_poly.pdbx_seq_one_letter_code
_entity_poly.pdbx_strand_id
1 'polypeptide(L)'
;MVGIMEIYQLLPKLNCKECGKPTCMAFASSLLSGESGIDDCPPIADSEYRDQLQHLRSLLAPVGNATETGLIIHDELCFGCGNCVVACPVNVANDPHGAAIGLAPSNEKVILVVENGVVVARNVGECRRFGENKILCDACIVTCPSKAIEFV
;
A
#
# COMPACT_ATOMS: atom_id res chain seq x y z
N MET A 1 4.54 -7.11 -7.77
CA MET A 1 4.34 -6.03 -8.75
C MET A 1 3.45 -6.59 -9.85
N VAL A 2 2.22 -6.10 -9.96
CA VAL A 2 1.25 -6.54 -10.98
C VAL A 2 1.68 -6.00 -12.34
N GLY A 3 1.73 -6.87 -13.34
CA GLY A 3 2.10 -6.48 -14.71
C GLY A 3 0.91 -6.08 -15.56
N ILE A 4 1.09 -5.15 -16.51
CA ILE A 4 0.03 -4.78 -17.47
C ILE A 4 -0.53 -5.99 -18.24
N MET A 5 0.33 -6.95 -18.58
CA MET A 5 -0.06 -8.18 -19.27
C MET A 5 -0.97 -9.05 -18.42
N GLU A 6 -0.74 -9.10 -17.11
CA GLU A 6 -1.54 -9.88 -16.16
C GLU A 6 -2.97 -9.32 -16.08
N ILE A 7 -3.10 -7.99 -15.97
CA ILE A 7 -4.39 -7.29 -16.02
C ILE A 7 -5.08 -7.57 -17.36
N TYR A 8 -4.37 -7.42 -18.48
CA TYR A 8 -4.94 -7.66 -19.81
C TYR A 8 -5.45 -9.09 -20.01
N GLN A 9 -4.77 -10.09 -19.44
CA GLN A 9 -5.20 -11.49 -19.56
C GLN A 9 -6.55 -11.77 -18.88
N LEU A 10 -6.89 -11.00 -17.85
CA LEU A 10 -8.12 -11.12 -17.08
C LEU A 10 -9.27 -10.26 -17.64
N LEU A 11 -9.04 -9.40 -18.61
CA LEU A 11 -10.11 -8.63 -19.26
C LEU A 11 -10.88 -9.50 -20.30
N PRO A 12 -12.11 -9.10 -20.68
CA PRO A 12 -12.91 -9.82 -21.68
C PRO A 12 -12.34 -9.79 -23.12
N LYS A 13 -11.37 -8.91 -23.40
CA LYS A 13 -10.67 -8.76 -24.69
C LYS A 13 -11.58 -8.46 -25.90
N LEU A 14 -12.76 -7.91 -25.66
CA LEU A 14 -13.75 -7.58 -26.70
C LEU A 14 -13.37 -6.35 -27.54
N ASN A 15 -12.53 -5.45 -27.01
CA ASN A 15 -12.20 -4.15 -27.61
C ASN A 15 -13.45 -3.33 -28.01
N CYS A 16 -14.54 -3.43 -27.24
CA CYS A 16 -15.84 -2.82 -27.54
C CYS A 16 -15.86 -1.29 -27.41
N LYS A 17 -14.91 -0.69 -26.67
CA LYS A 17 -14.76 0.75 -26.39
C LYS A 17 -15.86 1.36 -25.50
N GLU A 18 -16.67 0.53 -24.84
CA GLU A 18 -17.70 1.00 -23.91
C GLU A 18 -17.12 1.73 -22.69
N CYS A 19 -15.89 1.40 -22.29
CA CYS A 19 -15.14 2.11 -21.25
C CYS A 19 -14.43 3.39 -21.73
N GLY A 20 -14.63 3.81 -22.99
CA GLY A 20 -14.01 4.99 -23.59
C GLY A 20 -12.55 4.83 -24.01
N LYS A 21 -11.89 3.69 -23.75
CA LYS A 21 -10.53 3.39 -24.21
C LYS A 21 -10.55 2.67 -25.58
N PRO A 22 -9.55 2.89 -26.46
CA PRO A 22 -9.56 2.38 -27.83
C PRO A 22 -9.39 0.85 -27.95
N THR A 23 -8.77 0.22 -26.95
CA THR A 23 -8.56 -1.23 -26.85
C THR A 23 -8.60 -1.68 -25.39
N CYS A 24 -8.83 -2.98 -25.15
CA CYS A 24 -8.70 -3.58 -23.82
C CYS A 24 -7.27 -3.47 -23.27
N MET A 25 -6.25 -3.44 -24.14
CA MET A 25 -4.86 -3.18 -23.72
C MET A 25 -4.69 -1.75 -23.20
N ALA A 26 -5.29 -0.76 -23.88
CA ALA A 26 -5.29 0.63 -23.40
C ALA A 26 -6.04 0.76 -22.07
N PHE A 27 -7.13 0.00 -21.88
CA PHE A 27 -7.84 -0.07 -20.61
C PHE A 27 -7.01 -0.73 -19.50
N ALA A 28 -6.28 -1.82 -19.79
CA ALA A 28 -5.36 -2.43 -18.83
C ALA A 28 -4.26 -1.45 -18.38
N SER A 29 -3.76 -0.61 -19.30
CA SER A 29 -2.81 0.46 -18.97
C SER A 29 -3.42 1.54 -18.07
N SER A 30 -4.68 1.92 -18.30
CA SER A 30 -5.35 2.92 -17.47
C SER A 30 -5.71 2.38 -16.07
N LEU A 31 -6.03 1.09 -15.96
CA LEU A 31 -6.20 0.42 -14.67
C LEU A 31 -4.89 0.41 -13.87
N LEU A 32 -3.77 0.06 -14.51
CA LEU A 32 -2.46 0.01 -13.86
C LEU A 32 -1.97 1.38 -13.37
N SER A 33 -2.32 2.45 -14.09
CA SER A 33 -1.97 3.83 -13.73
C SER A 33 -2.95 4.51 -12.77
N GLY A 34 -4.06 3.85 -12.43
CA GLY A 34 -5.12 4.42 -11.59
C GLY A 34 -5.97 5.49 -12.29
N GLU A 35 -5.86 5.66 -13.60
CA GLU A 35 -6.71 6.57 -14.39
C GLU A 35 -8.16 6.08 -14.53
N SER A 36 -8.40 4.78 -14.34
CA SER A 36 -9.72 4.15 -14.46
C SER A 36 -9.91 3.09 -13.39
N GLY A 37 -11.15 2.87 -12.97
CA GLY A 37 -11.54 1.80 -12.06
C GLY A 37 -11.95 0.53 -12.80
N ILE A 38 -11.92 -0.61 -12.11
CA ILE A 38 -12.36 -1.89 -12.68
C ILE A 38 -13.83 -1.86 -13.12
N ASP A 39 -14.67 -1.12 -12.40
CA ASP A 39 -16.10 -0.99 -12.67
C ASP A 39 -16.39 -0.12 -13.91
N ASP A 40 -15.38 0.53 -14.51
CA ASP A 40 -15.52 1.31 -15.76
C ASP A 40 -15.59 0.42 -17.02
N CYS A 41 -15.45 -0.91 -16.90
CA CYS A 41 -15.61 -1.85 -18.00
C CYS A 41 -16.98 -2.54 -17.90
N PRO A 42 -18.05 -2.07 -18.56
CA PRO A 42 -19.37 -2.69 -18.43
C PRO A 42 -19.39 -4.20 -18.72
N PRO A 43 -18.67 -4.72 -19.74
CA PRO A 43 -18.66 -6.15 -20.01
C PRO A 43 -18.12 -7.01 -18.87
N ILE A 44 -17.17 -6.54 -18.05
CA ILE A 44 -16.57 -7.37 -16.97
C ILE A 44 -17.58 -7.71 -15.87
N ALA A 45 -18.70 -6.97 -15.78
CA ALA A 45 -19.73 -7.19 -14.77
C ALA A 45 -20.65 -8.39 -15.10
N ASP A 46 -20.61 -8.91 -16.33
CA ASP A 46 -21.41 -10.06 -16.73
C ASP A 46 -21.03 -11.31 -15.93
N SER A 47 -22.02 -12.17 -15.69
CA SER A 47 -21.84 -13.39 -14.89
C SER A 47 -20.80 -14.35 -15.46
N GLU A 48 -20.55 -14.30 -16.78
CA GLU A 48 -19.51 -15.08 -17.47
C GLU A 48 -18.10 -14.72 -16.97
N TYR A 49 -17.86 -13.48 -16.57
CA TYR A 49 -16.55 -12.97 -16.16
C TYR A 49 -16.41 -12.80 -14.65
N ARG A 50 -17.31 -13.39 -13.87
CA ARG A 50 -17.31 -13.26 -12.39
C ARG A 50 -15.96 -13.60 -11.77
N ASP A 51 -15.34 -14.70 -12.18
CA ASP A 51 -14.06 -15.15 -11.63
C ASP A 51 -12.92 -14.21 -12.03
N GLN A 52 -12.94 -13.73 -13.27
CA GLN A 52 -11.98 -12.74 -13.76
C GLN A 52 -12.11 -11.40 -13.02
N LEU A 53 -13.34 -10.92 -12.81
CA LEU A 53 -13.63 -9.72 -12.04
C LEU A 53 -13.13 -9.86 -10.60
N GLN A 54 -13.37 -11.00 -9.96
CA GLN A 54 -12.88 -11.25 -8.60
C GLN A 54 -11.35 -11.24 -8.55
N HIS A 55 -10.69 -11.86 -9.52
CA HIS A 55 -9.23 -11.87 -9.60
C HIS A 55 -8.67 -10.46 -9.88
N LEU A 56 -9.25 -9.74 -10.84
CA LEU A 56 -8.88 -8.35 -11.13
C LEU A 56 -9.04 -7.46 -9.90
N ARG A 57 -10.14 -7.60 -9.15
CA ARG A 57 -10.35 -6.87 -7.89
C ARG A 57 -9.31 -7.24 -6.83
N SER A 58 -8.83 -8.47 -6.78
CA SER A 58 -7.76 -8.85 -5.86
C SER A 58 -6.40 -8.28 -6.27
N LEU A 59 -6.12 -8.17 -7.57
CA LEU A 59 -4.86 -7.63 -8.10
C LEU A 59 -4.83 -6.09 -8.10
N LEU A 60 -5.98 -5.48 -8.36
CA LEU A 60 -6.19 -4.04 -8.46
C LEU A 60 -6.85 -3.46 -7.22
N ALA A 61 -7.07 -4.27 -6.18
CA ALA A 61 -7.44 -3.74 -4.88
C ALA A 61 -6.48 -2.59 -4.63
N PRO A 62 -6.97 -1.38 -4.27
CA PRO A 62 -6.06 -0.36 -3.82
C PRO A 62 -5.14 -1.04 -2.84
N VAL A 63 -3.85 -0.72 -2.89
CA VAL A 63 -2.99 -1.07 -1.77
C VAL A 63 -3.46 -0.17 -0.63
N GLY A 64 -4.59 -0.58 -0.05
CA GLY A 64 -5.47 0.22 0.77
C GLY A 64 -4.75 0.44 2.08
N ASN A 65 -4.77 1.68 2.53
CA ASN A 65 -4.02 2.20 3.69
C ASN A 65 -2.56 2.58 3.39
N ALA A 66 -2.13 2.65 2.12
CA ALA A 66 -0.84 3.25 1.79
C ALA A 66 -0.80 4.73 2.16
N THR A 67 0.15 5.10 3.01
CA THR A 67 0.46 6.51 3.30
C THR A 67 1.09 7.19 2.07
N GLU A 68 1.26 8.52 2.10
CA GLU A 68 1.94 9.30 1.04
C GLU A 68 3.37 8.82 0.73
N THR A 69 3.96 8.04 1.64
CA THR A 69 5.30 7.44 1.48
C THR A 69 5.29 6.06 0.82
N GLY A 70 4.10 5.56 0.47
CA GLY A 70 3.85 4.18 0.03
C GLY A 70 3.83 3.17 1.18
N LEU A 71 4.01 3.59 2.45
CA LEU A 71 4.00 2.69 3.61
C LEU A 71 2.62 2.08 3.81
N ILE A 72 2.56 0.77 3.93
CA ILE A 72 1.36 0.02 4.30
C ILE A 72 1.65 -0.81 5.54
N ILE A 73 0.67 -0.83 6.44
CA ILE A 73 0.68 -1.69 7.62
C ILE A 73 -0.57 -2.56 7.56
N HIS A 74 -0.35 -3.86 7.42
CA HIS A 74 -1.36 -4.92 7.39
C HIS A 74 -1.78 -5.24 8.83
N ASP A 75 -2.96 -4.78 9.24
CA ASP A 75 -3.43 -4.87 10.63
C ASP A 75 -3.67 -6.32 11.07
N GLU A 76 -4.10 -7.18 10.13
CA GLU A 76 -4.36 -8.59 10.31
C GLU A 76 -3.09 -9.42 10.58
N LEU A 77 -1.92 -8.90 10.18
CA LEU A 77 -0.62 -9.51 10.43
C LEU A 77 0.11 -8.83 11.61
N CYS A 78 -0.32 -7.65 12.03
CA CYS A 78 0.37 -6.87 13.04
C CYS A 78 -0.07 -7.26 14.45
N PHE A 79 0.89 -7.70 15.28
CA PHE A 79 0.64 -8.01 16.70
C PHE A 79 1.23 -6.97 17.66
N GLY A 80 1.57 -5.77 17.15
CA GLY A 80 1.88 -4.61 17.99
C GLY A 80 3.19 -4.67 18.78
N CYS A 81 4.17 -5.48 18.38
CA CYS A 81 5.44 -5.61 19.13
C CYS A 81 6.27 -4.32 19.24
N GLY A 82 6.02 -3.32 18.41
CA GLY A 82 6.72 -2.02 18.46
C GLY A 82 8.17 -2.05 17.93
N ASN A 83 8.66 -3.17 17.40
CA ASN A 83 10.04 -3.23 16.87
C ASN A 83 10.32 -2.17 15.80
N CYS A 84 9.36 -1.91 14.90
CA CYS A 84 9.48 -0.86 13.89
C CYS A 84 9.44 0.56 14.49
N VAL A 85 8.79 0.75 15.65
CA VAL A 85 8.73 2.02 16.38
C VAL A 85 10.11 2.38 16.93
N VAL A 86 10.82 1.41 17.51
CA VAL A 86 12.15 1.61 18.11
C VAL A 86 13.29 1.51 17.09
N ALA A 87 13.13 0.73 16.01
CA ALA A 87 14.13 0.62 14.95
C ALA A 87 14.11 1.79 13.95
N CYS A 88 13.03 2.57 13.91
CA CYS A 88 12.93 3.72 13.02
C CYS A 88 13.93 4.80 13.45
N PRO A 89 14.92 5.17 12.61
CA PRO A 89 15.94 6.15 12.97
C PRO A 89 15.35 7.56 13.22
N VAL A 90 14.22 7.88 12.59
CA VAL A 90 13.53 9.16 12.79
C VAL A 90 12.77 9.15 14.13
N ASN A 91 12.10 8.06 14.49
CA ASN A 91 11.46 7.95 15.79
C ASN A 91 12.50 8.09 16.92
N VAL A 92 13.64 7.39 16.81
CA VAL A 92 14.72 7.47 17.80
C VAL A 92 15.26 8.89 17.91
N ALA A 93 15.45 9.60 16.80
CA ALA A 93 15.92 10.98 16.81
C ALA A 93 14.88 11.95 17.41
N ASN A 94 13.60 11.76 17.10
CA ASN A 94 12.51 12.65 17.52
C ASN A 94 12.00 12.36 18.94
N ASP A 95 12.31 11.19 19.51
CA ASP A 95 11.90 10.79 20.85
C ASP A 95 13.03 10.12 21.67
N PRO A 96 14.00 10.91 22.18
CA PRO A 96 15.13 10.41 22.98
C PRO A 96 14.76 9.77 24.32
N HIS A 97 13.55 10.03 24.82
CA HIS A 97 13.11 9.58 26.16
C HIS A 97 12.07 8.46 26.12
N GLY A 98 11.51 8.13 24.95
CA GLY A 98 10.63 6.98 24.74
C GLY A 98 11.26 5.98 23.77
N ALA A 99 11.03 6.18 22.47
CA ALA A 99 11.46 5.26 21.41
C ALA A 99 12.96 4.93 21.45
N ALA A 100 13.83 5.92 21.72
CA ALA A 100 15.28 5.73 21.73
C ALA A 100 15.79 4.79 22.83
N ILE A 101 15.03 4.63 23.92
CA ILE A 101 15.38 3.75 25.05
C ILE A 101 14.53 2.48 25.07
N GLY A 102 13.84 2.17 23.97
CA GLY A 102 13.04 0.95 23.82
C GLY A 102 11.67 1.00 24.48
N LEU A 103 11.18 2.19 24.84
CA LEU A 103 9.83 2.38 25.38
C LEU A 103 8.85 2.85 24.31
N ALA A 104 7.56 2.85 24.65
CA ALA A 104 6.54 3.46 23.83
C ALA A 104 6.83 4.97 23.61
N PRO A 105 6.44 5.54 22.47
CA PRO A 105 6.70 6.94 22.19
C PRO A 105 6.19 7.89 23.28
N SER A 106 7.02 8.85 23.67
CA SER A 106 6.70 9.83 24.74
C SER A 106 6.09 11.13 24.21
N ASN A 107 6.03 11.31 22.89
CA ASN A 107 5.53 12.50 22.23
C ASN A 107 4.97 12.20 20.83
N GLU A 108 4.32 13.18 20.21
CA GLU A 108 3.61 13.03 18.92
C GLU A 108 4.48 13.26 17.68
N LYS A 109 5.78 13.57 17.83
CA LYS A 109 6.67 13.84 16.69
C LYS A 109 7.16 12.58 15.98
N VAL A 110 6.74 11.40 16.44
CA VAL A 110 7.13 10.10 15.89
C VAL A 110 6.27 9.71 14.69
N ILE A 111 6.85 8.91 13.79
CA ILE A 111 6.16 8.39 12.60
C ILE A 111 5.28 7.21 13.00
N LEU A 112 5.83 6.24 13.73
CA LEU A 112 5.17 4.98 14.07
C LEU A 112 4.84 4.93 15.56
N VAL A 113 3.64 4.49 15.89
CA VAL A 113 3.16 4.26 17.26
C VAL A 113 2.41 2.93 17.32
N VAL A 114 2.33 2.30 18.50
CA VAL A 114 1.44 1.14 18.71
C VAL A 114 0.16 1.64 19.35
N GLU A 115 -0.98 1.38 18.70
CA GLU A 115 -2.31 1.73 19.19
C GLU A 115 -3.22 0.53 19.06
N ASN A 116 -3.95 0.19 20.13
CA ASN A 116 -4.88 -0.94 20.16
C ASN A 116 -4.27 -2.27 19.66
N GLY A 117 -2.97 -2.49 19.92
CA GLY A 117 -2.25 -3.70 19.50
C GLY A 117 -1.77 -3.71 18.05
N VAL A 118 -1.94 -2.62 17.30
CA VAL A 118 -1.51 -2.49 15.89
C VAL A 118 -0.59 -1.29 15.75
N VAL A 119 0.39 -1.37 14.85
CA VAL A 119 1.25 -0.22 14.54
C VAL A 119 0.50 0.74 13.61
N VAL A 120 0.50 2.03 13.93
CA VAL A 120 -0.14 3.09 13.15
C VAL A 120 0.90 4.13 12.76
N ALA A 121 0.81 4.63 11.53
CA ALA A 121 1.61 5.75 11.05
C ALA A 121 0.88 7.08 11.32
N ARG A 122 1.51 8.00 12.07
CA ARG A 122 0.95 9.30 12.47
C ARG A 122 1.59 10.46 11.70
N ASN A 123 2.89 10.67 11.90
CA ASN A 123 3.61 11.80 11.30
C ASN A 123 4.43 11.38 10.09
N VAL A 124 3.75 10.97 9.01
CA VAL A 124 4.40 10.44 7.80
C VAL A 124 5.26 11.48 7.07
N GLY A 125 5.04 12.77 7.30
CA GLY A 125 5.86 13.86 6.76
C GLY A 125 7.33 13.81 7.20
N GLU A 126 7.62 13.25 8.36
CA GLU A 126 8.99 13.08 8.89
C GLU A 126 9.68 11.83 8.34
N CYS A 127 8.95 10.96 7.65
CA CYS A 127 9.53 9.77 7.06
C CYS A 127 10.55 10.12 5.99
N ARG A 128 11.70 9.42 5.99
CA ARG A 128 12.76 9.62 4.98
C ARG A 128 12.31 9.34 3.54
N ARG A 129 11.16 8.69 3.37
CA ARG A 129 10.52 8.41 2.07
C ARG A 129 9.48 9.46 1.69
N PHE A 130 9.26 10.48 2.50
CA PHE A 130 8.35 11.60 2.19
C PHE A 130 9.04 12.65 1.28
N GLY A 131 8.25 13.36 0.48
CA GLY A 131 8.72 14.42 -0.41
C GLY A 131 9.21 13.94 -1.79
N GLU A 132 9.82 14.86 -2.55
CA GLU A 132 10.28 14.60 -3.93
C GLU A 132 11.59 13.78 -3.98
N ASN A 133 12.51 14.02 -3.05
CA ASN A 133 13.81 13.36 -2.95
C ASN A 133 13.77 12.13 -2.03
N LYS A 134 12.78 11.25 -2.22
CA LYS A 134 12.54 10.08 -1.38
C LYS A 134 13.80 9.23 -1.22
N ILE A 135 14.25 8.99 0.00
CA ILE A 135 15.37 8.09 0.29
C ILE A 135 14.82 6.67 0.43
N LEU A 136 15.49 5.68 -0.17
CA LEU A 136 15.16 4.27 0.02
C LEU A 136 15.52 3.81 1.44
N CYS A 137 14.57 3.95 2.36
CA CYS A 137 14.62 3.41 3.72
C CYS A 137 13.65 2.22 3.83
N ASP A 138 14.06 1.15 4.50
CA ASP A 138 13.28 -0.09 4.71
C ASP A 138 13.35 -0.61 6.15
N ALA A 139 13.86 0.18 7.10
CA ALA A 139 14.11 -0.23 8.48
C ALA A 139 12.90 -0.87 9.17
N CYS A 140 11.71 -0.32 8.95
CA CYS A 140 10.46 -0.85 9.51
C CYS A 140 10.06 -2.20 8.89
N ILE A 141 10.36 -2.44 7.62
CA ILE A 141 10.12 -3.73 6.93
C ILE A 141 11.09 -4.78 7.46
N VAL A 142 12.40 -4.49 7.40
CA VAL A 142 13.45 -5.45 7.75
C VAL A 142 13.33 -5.92 9.19
N THR A 143 12.86 -5.05 10.09
CA THR A 143 12.70 -5.37 11.51
C THR A 143 11.33 -6.02 11.82
N CYS A 144 10.36 -6.00 10.91
CA CYS A 144 9.02 -6.52 11.18
C CYS A 144 9.02 -8.06 11.21
N PRO A 145 8.81 -8.71 12.37
CA PRO A 145 8.87 -10.16 12.46
C PRO A 145 7.67 -10.85 11.80
N SER A 146 6.49 -10.21 11.77
CA SER A 146 5.29 -10.75 11.10
C SER A 146 5.23 -10.42 9.62
N LYS A 147 6.16 -9.63 9.08
CA LYS A 147 6.10 -9.12 7.71
C LYS A 147 4.79 -8.36 7.41
N ALA A 148 4.26 -7.68 8.42
CA ALA A 148 3.04 -6.87 8.33
C ALA A 148 3.25 -5.50 7.67
N ILE A 149 4.47 -5.17 7.20
CA ILE A 149 4.80 -3.85 6.67
C ILE A 149 5.40 -4.00 5.27
N GLU A 150 4.89 -3.23 4.32
CA GLU A 150 5.45 -3.12 2.98
C GLU A 150 5.44 -1.68 2.44
N PHE A 151 6.15 -1.45 1.34
CA PHE A 151 6.14 -0.20 0.59
C PHE A 151 5.67 -0.46 -0.84
N VAL A 152 4.79 0.41 -1.35
CA VAL A 152 4.33 0.42 -2.75
C VAL A 152 4.72 1.67 -3.51
#